data_AF-A0A353RJX2-F1
#
_entry.id   AF-A0A353RJX2-F1
#
_cell.length_a   1.000
_cell.length_b   1.000
_cell.length_c   1.000
_cell.angle_alpha   90.00
_cell.angle_beta   90.00
_cell.angle_gamma   90.00
#
_symmetry.space_group_name_H-M   'P 1'
#
loop_
_entity.id
_entity.type
_entity.pdbx_description
1 polymer ?
#
loop_
_entity_poly.entity_id
_entity_poly.type
_entity_poly.pdbx_seq_one_letter_code
_entity_poly.pdbx_strand_id
1 'polypeptide(L)' 'MFLNDKPYRDFSDYLSARFPYKVQKISINAGFTCPNRDGNKGRGGCTYCNNQSFSPGYGKPTKTITEQLADGIHFFS' A
#
# COMPACT_ATOMS: atom_id res chain seq x y z
N MET A 1 -28.17 17.45 8.90
CA MET A 1 -27.22 17.52 7.77
C MET A 1 -25.87 17.85 8.38
N PHE A 2 -25.06 16.83 8.71
CA PHE A 2 -23.78 17.08 9.36
C PHE A 2 -22.82 17.58 8.29
N LEU A 3 -22.58 18.89 8.30
CA LEU A 3 -21.43 19.47 7.61
C LEU A 3 -20.20 18.80 8.23
N ASN A 4 -19.49 18.07 7.38
CA ASN A 4 -18.28 17.34 7.69
C ASN A 4 -17.20 18.40 8.01
N ASP A 5 -17.19 18.91 9.24
CA ASP A 5 -16.38 20.06 9.70
C ASP A 5 -14.90 19.67 9.90
N LYS A 6 -14.40 18.79 9.03
CA LYS A 6 -12.99 18.42 9.00
C LYS A 6 -12.20 19.58 8.37
N PRO A 7 -11.08 20.00 8.96
CA PRO A 7 -10.24 21.08 8.41
C PRO A 7 -9.55 20.70 7.09
N TYR A 8 -9.64 19.43 6.67
CA TYR A 8 -9.11 18.93 5.41
C TYR A 8 -10.00 17.80 4.87
N ARG A 9 -9.95 17.62 3.55
CA ARG A 9 -10.58 16.50 2.86
C ARG A 9 -9.61 15.32 2.85
N ASP A 10 -9.96 14.23 3.53
CA ASP A 10 -9.15 13.03 3.46
C ASP A 10 -9.30 12.32 2.10
N PHE A 11 -8.32 11.47 1.79
CA PHE A 11 -8.28 10.81 0.47
C PHE A 11 -9.44 9.83 0.28
N SER A 12 -10.00 9.25 1.34
CA SER A 12 -11.14 8.35 1.26
C SER A 12 -12.41 9.11 0.86
N ASP A 13 -12.64 10.27 1.48
CA ASP A 13 -13.74 11.18 1.15
C ASP A 13 -13.60 11.72 -0.29
N TYR A 14 -12.37 11.96 -0.75
CA TYR A 14 -12.09 12.28 -2.14
C TYR A 14 -12.50 11.16 -3.10
N LEU A 15 -12.01 9.94 -2.87
CA LEU A 15 -12.27 8.79 -3.73
C LEU A 15 -13.77 8.44 -3.78
N SER A 16 -14.44 8.45 -2.62
CA SER A 16 -15.87 8.11 -2.51
C SER A 16 -16.77 9.09 -3.26
N ALA A 17 -16.38 10.36 -3.36
CA ALA A 17 -17.11 11.35 -4.15
C ALA A 17 -16.77 11.30 -5.65
N ARG A 18 -15.57 10.82 -6.02
CA ARG A 18 -15.09 10.81 -7.41
C ARG A 18 -15.56 9.58 -8.18
N PHE A 19 -15.70 8.44 -7.51
CA PHE A 19 -16.02 7.16 -8.11
C PHE A 19 -17.34 6.63 -7.54
N PRO A 20 -18.21 6.03 -8.38
CA PRO A 20 -19.47 5.44 -7.90
C PRO A 20 -19.26 4.10 -7.19
N TYR A 21 -18.02 3.66 -7.02
CA TYR A 21 -17.64 2.37 -6.43
C TYR A 21 -16.57 2.58 -5.36
N LYS A 22 -16.45 1.61 -4.44
CA LYS A 22 -15.37 1.58 -3.45
C LYS A 22 -14.02 1.40 -4.14
N VAL A 23 -13.09 2.31 -3.86
CA VAL A 23 -11.72 2.22 -4.37
C VAL A 23 -10.84 1.51 -3.35
N GLN A 24 -10.07 0.52 -3.80
CA GLN A 24 -9.12 -0.25 -2.98
C GLN A 24 -7.69 -0.03 -3.47
N LYS A 25 -6.74 -0.03 -2.54
CA LYS A 25 -5.30 0.05 -2.86
C LYS A 25 -4.71 -1.35 -2.92
N ILE A 26 -4.07 -1.69 -4.03
CA ILE A 26 -3.32 -2.93 -4.21
C ILE A 26 -1.84 -2.62 -3.98
N SER A 27 -1.24 -3.27 -2.98
CA SER A 27 0.19 -3.09 -2.69
C SER A 27 1.04 -3.98 -3.60
N ILE A 28 2.03 -3.40 -4.27
CA ILE A 28 2.92 -4.14 -5.18
C ILE A 28 4.36 -4.12 -4.66
N ASN A 29 5.00 -5.28 -4.68
CA ASN A 29 6.44 -5.41 -4.48
C ASN A 29 7.15 -5.27 -5.83
N ALA A 30 7.73 -4.10 -6.07
CA ALA A 30 8.47 -3.77 -7.29
C ALA A 30 9.99 -4.06 -7.18
N GLY A 31 10.43 -4.84 -6.19
CA GLY A 31 11.84 -5.20 -6.00
C GLY A 31 12.71 -4.11 -5.35
N PHE A 32 12.10 -3.00 -4.91
CA PHE A 32 12.82 -1.96 -4.19
C PHE A 32 13.15 -2.40 -2.76
N THR A 33 14.23 -1.83 -2.24
CA THR A 33 14.60 -1.93 -0.83
C THR A 33 14.60 -0.55 -0.18
N CYS A 34 14.50 -0.51 1.14
CA CYS A 34 14.54 0.73 1.91
C CYS A 34 16.00 1.16 2.10
N PRO A 35 16.37 2.41 1.81
CA PRO A 35 17.76 2.87 1.92
C PRO A 35 18.32 2.85 3.36
N ASN A 36 17.43 2.80 4.36
CA ASN A 36 17.82 2.61 5.76
C ASN A 36 18.13 1.13 6.09
N ARG A 37 17.54 0.19 5.34
CA ARG A 37 17.73 -1.26 5.50
C ARG A 37 18.87 -1.79 4.65
N ASP A 38 19.06 -1.25 3.45
CA ASP A 38 20.12 -1.67 2.53
C ASP A 38 21.50 -1.10 2.87
N GLY A 39 21.56 -0.08 3.75
CA GLY A 39 22.81 0.53 4.19
C GLY A 39 23.17 1.84 3.50
N ASN A 40 22.48 2.24 2.43
CA ASN A 40 22.85 3.41 1.62
C ASN A 40 22.60 4.76 2.31
N LYS A 41 21.59 4.83 3.20
CA LYS A 41 21.27 6.05 3.98
C LYS A 41 21.23 5.82 5.49
N GLY A 42 21.48 4.60 5.97
CA GLY A 42 21.42 4.26 7.39
C GLY A 42 22.19 2.98 7.71
N ARG A 43 22.20 2.55 8.97
CA ARG A 43 22.79 1.29 9.41
C ARG A 43 21.78 0.50 10.23
N GLY A 44 21.63 -0.79 9.94
CA GLY A 44 20.81 -1.72 10.73
C GLY A 44 19.29 -1.66 10.49
N GLY A 45 18.78 -0.73 9.67
CA GLY A 45 17.33 -0.54 9.48
C GLY A 45 16.64 0.13 10.67
N CYS A 46 15.32 0.27 10.59
CA CYS A 46 14.54 0.81 11.70
C CYS A 46 14.20 -0.31 12.69
N THR A 47 14.35 -0.08 13.99
CA THR A 47 14.07 -1.07 15.06
C THR A 47 12.65 -1.63 15.03
N TYR A 48 11.69 -0.86 14.50
CA TYR A 48 10.28 -1.26 14.36
C TYR A 48 9.94 -1.86 12.98
N CYS A 49 10.86 -1.87 12.02
CA CYS A 49 10.56 -2.26 10.65
C CYS A 49 10.69 -3.77 10.46
N ASN A 50 9.56 -4.45 10.32
CA ASN A 50 9.49 -5.77 9.72
C ASN A 50 8.68 -5.70 8.42
N ASN A 51 9.35 -5.49 7.28
CA ASN A 51 8.67 -5.34 5.98
C ASN A 51 7.75 -6.51 5.62
N GLN A 52 8.07 -7.71 6.10
CA GLN A 52 7.27 -8.89 5.81
C GLN A 52 5.94 -8.90 6.58
N SER A 53 5.83 -8.24 7.74
CA SER A 53 4.61 -8.29 8.56
C SER A 53 3.47 -7.41 8.03
N PHE A 54 3.79 -6.41 7.19
CA PHE A 54 2.81 -5.50 6.62
C PHE A 54 2.70 -5.60 5.09
N SER A 55 3.47 -6.48 4.46
CA SER A 55 3.33 -6.81 3.04
C SER A 55 2.23 -7.86 2.86
N PRO A 56 1.26 -7.68 1.94
CA PRO A 56 0.23 -8.68 1.72
C PRO A 56 0.81 -9.94 1.07
N GLY A 57 0.16 -11.08 1.32
CA GLY A 57 0.62 -12.37 0.80
C GLY A 57 0.68 -12.48 -0.73
N TYR A 58 -0.05 -11.64 -1.45
CA TYR A 58 0.02 -11.55 -2.92
C TYR A 58 1.24 -10.76 -3.41
N GLY A 59 1.86 -9.92 -2.57
CA GLY A 59 3.03 -9.09 -2.90
C GLY A 59 4.38 -9.80 -2.76
N LYS A 60 4.44 -11.10 -3.08
CA LYS A 60 5.68 -11.88 -2.93
C LYS A 60 6.67 -11.57 -4.05
N PRO A 61 7.98 -11.46 -3.75
CA PRO A 61 9.00 -11.15 -4.76
C PRO A 61 9.20 -12.26 -5.80
N THR A 62 8.68 -13.47 -5.56
CA THR A 62 8.69 -14.58 -6.52
C THR A 62 7.63 -14.45 -7.61
N LYS A 63 6.73 -13.46 -7.51
CA LYS A 63 5.68 -13.19 -8.49
C LYS A 63 6.00 -11.94 -9.31
N THR A 64 5.71 -12.00 -10.61
CA THR A 64 5.77 -10.83 -11.50
C THR A 64 4.78 -9.76 -11.06
N ILE A 65 5.00 -8.50 -11.44
CA ILE A 65 4.07 -7.39 -11.13
C ILE A 65 2.66 -7.70 -11.63
N THR A 66 2.53 -8.30 -12.80
CA THR A 66 1.24 -8.68 -13.39
C THR A 66 0.51 -9.71 -12.53
N GLU A 67 1.20 -10.74 -12.04
CA GLU A 67 0.61 -11.73 -11.14
C GLU A 67 0.20 -11.11 -9.79
N GLN A 68 1.06 -10.26 -9.21
CA GLN A 68 0.73 -9.55 -7.97
C GLN A 68 -0.50 -8.66 -8.11
N LEU A 69 -0.67 -7.98 -9.26
CA LEU A 69 -1.85 -7.19 -9.57
C LEU A 69 -3.10 -8.05 -9.69
N ALA A 70 -3.05 -9.14 -10.45
CA ALA A 70 -4.18 -10.05 -10.63
C ALA A 70 -4.63 -10.65 -9.30
N ASP A 71 -3.70 -11.13 -8.48
CA ASP A 71 -3.98 -11.68 -7.16
C ASP A 71 -4.52 -10.61 -6.20
N GLY A 72 -4.00 -9.39 -6.26
CA GLY A 72 -4.47 -8.26 -5.47
C GLY A 72 -5.90 -7.85 -5.81
N ILE A 73 -6.27 -7.85 -7.10
CA ILE A 73 -7.65 -7.63 -7.54
C ILE A 73 -8.55 -8.74 -6.98
N HIS A 74 -8.12 -10.01 -7.11
CA HIS A 74 -8.87 -11.16 -6.64
C HIS A 74 -9.01 -11.22 -5.10
N PHE A 75 -8.06 -10.62 -4.37
CA PHE A 75 -8.12 -10.51 -2.91
C PHE A 75 -9.20 -9.53 -2.43
N PHE A 76 -9.52 -8.49 -3.22
CA PHE A 76 -10.50 -7.45 -2.86
C PHE A 76 -11.84 -7.57 -3.59
N SER A 77 -11.98 -8.50 -4.53
CA SER A 77 -13.22 -8.80 -5.27
C SER A 77 -14.24 -9.55 -4.44
#